data_AF-E3LA41-F1
#
_entry.id   AF-E3LA41-F1
#
_cell.length_a   1.000
_cell.length_b   1.000
_cell.length_c   1.000
_cell.angle_alpha   90.00
_cell.angle_beta   90.00
_cell.angle_gamma   90.00
#
_symmetry.space_group_name_H-M   'P 1'
#
loop_
_entity.id
_entity.type
_entity.pdbx_description
1 polymer ?
#
loop_
_entity_poly.entity_id
_entity_poly.type
_entity_poly.pdbx_seq_one_letter_code
_entity_poly.pdbx_strand_id
1 'polypeptide(L)'
;MPRMIFSYHAQIELGIKYTQLPVNKSTLDFKPARALWSKVFEDGAKEYFVKNVSGHLGNVSLDRIKTDQVAIFLAVDKDSGNRVAKAISLKDTPEPYKPEPPAQATKFAPNLKSSGQMIFENSIPA
;
A
#
# COMPACT_ATOMS: atom_id res chain seq x y z
N MET A 1 34.97 -6.72 24.71
CA MET A 1 33.74 -7.06 23.96
C MET A 1 32.91 -5.79 23.84
N PRO A 2 32.86 -5.09 22.68
CA PRO A 2 32.01 -3.91 22.56
C PRO A 2 30.56 -4.36 22.32
N ARG A 3 29.63 -3.90 23.17
CA ARG A 3 28.19 -4.09 22.97
C ARG A 3 27.69 -3.04 21.98
N MET A 4 27.17 -3.48 20.85
CA MET A 4 26.49 -2.64 19.87
C MET A 4 25.10 -2.29 20.43
N ILE A 5 24.93 -1.06 20.92
CA ILE A 5 23.62 -0.53 21.29
C ILE A 5 23.03 0.08 20.02
N PHE A 6 22.22 -0.68 19.28
CA PHE A 6 21.38 -0.09 18.25
C PHE A 6 20.22 0.64 18.93
N SER A 7 20.19 1.96 18.77
CA SER A 7 19.11 2.81 19.30
C SER A 7 17.79 2.48 18.60
N TYR A 8 16.74 2.21 19.38
CA TYR A 8 15.40 1.84 18.91
C TYR A 8 14.82 2.84 17.88
N HIS A 9 15.23 4.11 17.92
CA HIS A 9 14.77 5.11 16.96
C HIS A 9 15.23 4.83 15.51
N ALA A 10 16.45 4.32 15.31
CA ALA A 10 16.97 4.01 13.98
C ALA A 10 16.26 2.78 13.36
N GLN A 11 15.85 1.82 14.20
CA GLN A 11 15.12 0.64 13.75
C GLN A 11 13.71 0.99 13.26
N ILE A 12 13.05 1.97 13.90
CA ILE A 12 11.71 2.43 13.51
C ILE A 12 11.76 3.19 12.18
N GLU A 13 12.73 4.09 12.00
CA GLU A 13 12.87 4.83 10.73
C GLU A 13 13.20 3.91 9.55
N LEU A 14 14.07 2.92 9.75
CA LEU A 14 14.34 1.90 8.74
C LEU A 14 13.08 1.08 8.44
N GLY A 15 12.33 0.67 9.47
CA GLY A 15 11.05 -0.03 9.33
C GLY A 15 10.04 0.74 8.47
N ILE A 16 9.93 2.05 8.67
CA ILE A 16 9.02 2.94 7.92
C ILE A 16 9.47 3.12 6.46
N LYS A 17 10.78 3.19 6.19
CA LYS A 17 11.32 3.31 4.82
C LYS A 17 11.13 2.05 3.99
N TYR A 18 11.24 0.85 4.59
CA TYR A 18 11.00 -0.41 3.87
C TYR A 18 9.52 -0.72 3.64
N THR A 19 8.59 -0.11 4.40
CA THR A 19 7.14 -0.30 4.16
C THR A 19 6.64 0.45 2.93
N GLN A 20 7.40 1.43 2.45
CA GLN A 20 7.05 2.28 1.31
C GLN A 20 8.10 2.08 0.20
N LEU A 21 8.21 0.85 -0.31
CA LEU A 21 8.78 0.69 -1.66
C LEU A 21 7.99 1.62 -2.61
N PRO A 22 8.59 2.22 -3.63
CA PRO A 22 7.84 2.87 -4.69
C PRO A 22 7.08 1.78 -5.45
N VAL A 23 5.96 1.35 -4.89
CA VAL A 23 4.97 0.56 -5.60
C VAL A 23 4.37 1.55 -6.56
N ASN A 24 4.93 1.59 -7.77
CA ASN A 24 4.26 2.27 -8.87
C ASN A 24 2.84 1.68 -8.92
N LYS A 25 1.82 2.50 -8.63
CA LYS A 25 0.40 2.10 -8.57
C LYS A 25 -0.22 2.33 -9.94
N SER A 26 0.34 1.68 -10.94
CA SER A 26 -0.13 1.80 -12.30
C SER A 26 -1.49 1.13 -12.44
N THR A 27 -2.23 1.48 -13.48
CA THR A 27 -3.46 0.75 -13.87
C THR A 27 -3.25 -0.77 -14.01
N LEU A 28 -2.01 -1.23 -14.26
CA LEU A 28 -1.69 -2.65 -14.39
C LEU A 28 -1.84 -3.41 -13.06
N ASP A 29 -1.53 -2.76 -11.94
CA ASP A 29 -1.53 -3.38 -10.61
C ASP A 29 -2.95 -3.75 -10.14
N PHE A 30 -3.97 -3.10 -10.71
CA PHE A 30 -5.38 -3.34 -10.39
C PHE A 30 -6.02 -4.43 -11.24
N LYS A 31 -5.45 -4.77 -12.40
CA LYS A 31 -6.04 -5.78 -13.31
C LYS A 31 -6.16 -7.17 -12.68
N PRO A 32 -5.13 -7.72 -12.01
CA PRO A 32 -5.24 -9.03 -11.36
C PRO A 32 -6.28 -9.04 -10.24
N ALA A 33 -6.31 -8.01 -9.40
CA ALA A 33 -7.29 -7.88 -8.32
C ALA A 33 -8.72 -7.81 -8.86
N ARG A 34 -8.94 -7.06 -9.96
CA ARG A 34 -10.25 -6.99 -10.63
C ARG A 34 -10.66 -8.34 -11.21
N ALA A 35 -9.73 -9.06 -11.82
CA ALA A 35 -9.99 -10.40 -12.36
C ALA A 35 -10.36 -11.40 -11.25
N LEU A 36 -9.65 -11.36 -10.11
CA LEU A 36 -9.98 -12.17 -8.94
C LEU A 36 -11.43 -11.92 -8.48
N TRP A 37 -11.80 -10.65 -8.29
CA TRP A 37 -13.14 -10.28 -7.84
C TRP A 37 -14.25 -10.67 -8.82
N SER A 38 -14.04 -10.40 -10.11
CA SER A 38 -15.10 -10.53 -11.13
C SER A 38 -15.21 -11.93 -11.75
N LYS A 39 -14.14 -12.73 -11.76
CA LYS A 39 -14.10 -14.01 -12.48
C LYS A 39 -13.86 -15.23 -11.61
N VAL A 40 -13.36 -15.05 -10.38
CA VAL A 40 -12.99 -16.17 -9.50
C VAL A 40 -13.88 -16.19 -8.26
N PHE A 41 -14.22 -15.03 -7.71
CA PHE A 41 -15.09 -14.98 -6.54
C PHE A 41 -16.56 -15.13 -6.92
N GLU A 42 -17.14 -16.24 -6.48
CA GLU A 42 -18.59 -16.41 -6.36
C GLU A 42 -19.14 -15.62 -5.16
N ASP A 43 -20.46 -15.47 -5.06
CA ASP A 43 -21.09 -14.58 -4.08
C ASP A 43 -20.70 -14.87 -2.62
N GLY A 44 -20.65 -16.14 -2.23
CA GLY A 44 -20.19 -16.52 -0.89
C GLY A 44 -18.74 -16.12 -0.63
N ALA A 45 -17.84 -16.28 -1.61
CA ALA A 45 -16.45 -15.84 -1.49
C ALA A 45 -16.34 -14.32 -1.37
N LYS A 46 -17.15 -13.57 -2.12
CA LYS A 46 -17.23 -12.10 -2.00
C LYS A 46 -17.71 -11.67 -0.61
N GLU A 47 -18.68 -12.37 -0.03
CA GLU A 47 -19.15 -12.10 1.34
C GLU A 47 -18.06 -12.33 2.39
N TYR A 48 -17.36 -13.47 2.32
CA TYR A 48 -16.24 -13.75 3.21
C TYR A 48 -15.12 -12.72 3.06
N PHE A 49 -14.79 -12.33 1.82
CA PHE A 49 -13.82 -11.28 1.56
C PHE A 49 -14.23 -9.97 2.23
N VAL A 50 -15.46 -9.50 1.99
CA VAL A 50 -15.96 -8.25 2.57
C VAL A 50 -15.93 -8.32 4.09
N LYS A 51 -16.39 -9.42 4.69
CA LYS A 51 -16.39 -9.63 6.15
C LYS A 51 -14.98 -9.54 6.76
N ASN A 52 -14.01 -10.21 6.15
CA ASN A 52 -12.63 -10.21 6.66
C ASN A 52 -12.00 -8.82 6.53
N VAL A 53 -12.11 -8.21 5.34
CA VAL A 53 -11.57 -6.87 5.09
C VAL A 53 -12.21 -5.84 6.01
N SER A 54 -13.54 -5.83 6.13
CA SER A 54 -14.24 -4.89 7.00
C SER A 54 -13.93 -5.10 8.47
N GLY A 55 -13.75 -6.36 8.91
CA GLY A 55 -13.34 -6.68 10.28
C GLY A 55 -11.98 -6.08 10.65
N HIS A 56 -11.01 -6.11 9.73
CA HIS A 56 -9.71 -5.47 9.94
C HIS A 56 -9.75 -3.96 9.76
N LEU A 57 -10.37 -3.48 8.68
CA LEU A 57 -10.40 -2.07 8.32
C LEU A 57 -11.25 -1.23 9.27
N GLY A 58 -12.33 -1.79 9.80
CA GLY A 58 -13.20 -1.14 10.79
C GLY A 58 -12.46 -0.78 12.08
N ASN A 59 -11.46 -1.58 12.46
CA ASN A 59 -10.64 -1.38 13.66
C ASN A 59 -9.51 -0.36 13.50
N VAL A 60 -9.30 0.17 12.29
CA VAL A 60 -8.28 1.21 12.05
C VAL A 60 -8.72 2.52 12.74
N SER A 61 -7.80 3.19 13.44
CA SER A 61 -8.10 4.42 14.19
C SER A 61 -8.16 5.68 13.33
N LEU A 62 -7.42 5.69 12.22
CA LEU A 62 -7.30 6.85 11.34
C LEU A 62 -8.31 6.78 10.20
N ASP A 63 -9.32 7.65 10.23
CA ASP A 63 -10.39 7.68 9.21
C ASP A 63 -9.85 7.89 7.80
N ARG A 64 -8.80 8.71 7.62
CA ARG A 64 -8.16 8.90 6.32
C ARG A 64 -7.70 7.57 5.69
N ILE A 65 -7.21 6.63 6.51
CA ILE A 65 -6.73 5.32 6.03
C ILE A 65 -7.92 4.47 5.57
N LYS A 66 -9.05 4.52 6.28
CA LYS A 66 -10.28 3.85 5.85
C LYS A 66 -10.75 4.39 4.50
N THR A 67 -10.78 5.71 4.36
CA THR A 67 -11.18 6.39 3.13
C THR A 67 -10.26 6.03 1.97
N ASP A 68 -8.94 6.15 2.15
CA ASP A 68 -7.96 5.83 1.10
C ASP A 68 -8.06 4.36 0.66
N GLN A 69 -8.24 3.45 1.62
CA GLN A 69 -8.35 2.02 1.30
C GLN A 69 -9.65 1.69 0.56
N VAL A 70 -10.77 2.32 0.91
CA VAL A 70 -12.03 2.18 0.18
C VAL A 70 -11.89 2.75 -1.24
N ALA A 71 -11.21 3.88 -1.43
CA ALA A 71 -10.93 4.43 -2.76
C ALA A 71 -10.13 3.44 -3.64
N ILE A 72 -9.17 2.73 -3.06
CA ILE A 72 -8.42 1.67 -3.76
C ILE A 72 -9.33 0.50 -4.15
N PHE A 73 -10.19 0.03 -3.24
CA PHE A 73 -11.14 -1.06 -3.58
C PHE A 73 -12.15 -0.64 -4.66
N LEU A 74 -12.61 0.60 -4.64
CA LEU A 74 -13.46 1.17 -5.69
C LEU A 74 -12.75 1.23 -7.05
N ALA A 75 -11.42 1.46 -7.06
CA ALA A 75 -10.62 1.41 -8.28
C ALA A 75 -10.44 -0.03 -8.79
N VAL A 76 -10.40 -1.03 -7.90
CA VAL A 76 -10.43 -2.45 -8.27
C VAL A 76 -11.78 -2.80 -8.88
N ASP A 77 -12.88 -2.59 -8.16
CA ASP A 77 -14.25 -2.84 -8.59
C ASP A 77 -15.26 -2.03 -7.76
N LYS A 78 -16.27 -1.46 -8.42
CA LYS A 78 -17.26 -0.60 -7.76
C LYS A 78 -18.11 -1.35 -6.73
N ASP A 79 -18.51 -2.59 -7.00
CA ASP A 79 -19.29 -3.39 -6.05
C ASP A 79 -18.43 -3.72 -4.82
N SER A 80 -17.19 -4.16 -5.03
CA SER A 80 -16.25 -4.48 -3.95
C SER A 80 -16.06 -3.32 -2.98
N GLY A 81 -15.71 -2.14 -3.51
CA GLY A 81 -15.48 -0.94 -2.69
C GLY A 81 -16.72 -0.49 -1.93
N ASN A 82 -17.89 -0.49 -2.59
CA ASN A 82 -19.15 -0.09 -1.95
C ASN A 82 -19.55 -1.04 -0.81
N ARG A 83 -19.37 -2.35 -0.99
CA ARG A 83 -19.68 -3.35 0.04
C ARG A 83 -18.79 -3.17 1.27
N VAL A 84 -17.50 -2.91 1.07
CA VAL A 84 -16.56 -2.64 2.17
C VAL A 84 -16.92 -1.32 2.87
N ALA A 85 -17.17 -0.24 2.13
CA ALA A 85 -17.55 1.06 2.68
C ALA A 85 -18.79 0.97 3.58
N LYS A 86 -19.82 0.24 3.11
CA LYS A 86 -21.04 -0.02 3.88
C LYS A 86 -20.74 -0.85 5.14
N ALA A 87 -19.94 -1.90 5.02
CA ALA A 87 -19.65 -2.80 6.14
C ALA A 87 -18.89 -2.13 7.29
N ILE A 88 -18.05 -1.13 6.99
CA ILE A 88 -17.34 -0.34 8.02
C ILE A 88 -18.10 0.93 8.46
N SER A 89 -19.32 1.15 7.94
CA SER A 89 -20.11 2.37 8.18
C SER A 89 -19.36 3.67 7.86
N LEU A 90 -18.65 3.70 6.73
CA LEU A 90 -17.95 4.91 6.28
C LEU A 90 -18.98 5.99 5.94
N LYS A 91 -18.81 7.19 6.51
CA LYS A 91 -19.78 8.30 6.38
C LYS A 91 -19.97 8.73 4.93
N ASP A 92 -18.86 8.94 4.23
CA ASP A 92 -18.83 9.38 2.85
C ASP A 92 -18.05 8.37 2.01
N THR A 93 -18.64 7.94 0.89
CA THR A 93 -17.93 7.05 -0.05
C THR A 93 -17.01 7.91 -0.92
N PRO A 94 -15.68 7.69 -0.89
CA PRO A 94 -14.74 8.48 -1.68
C PRO A 94 -14.87 8.19 -3.17
N GLU A 95 -14.29 9.06 -4.00
CA GLU A 95 -14.07 8.73 -5.40
C GLU A 95 -13.12 7.53 -5.54
N PRO A 96 -13.28 6.69 -6.59
CA PRO A 96 -12.30 5.67 -6.91
C PRO A 96 -10.90 6.26 -7.08
N TYR A 97 -9.89 5.59 -6.51
CA TYR A 97 -8.50 5.97 -6.70
C TYR A 97 -8.15 6.00 -8.19
N LYS A 98 -7.39 7.02 -8.62
CA LYS A 98 -6.99 7.23 -10.01
C LYS A 98 -5.53 6.77 -10.16
N PRO A 99 -5.28 5.53 -10.62
CA PRO A 99 -3.93 5.01 -10.78
C PRO A 99 -3.19 5.70 -11.93
N GLU A 100 -1.86 5.72 -11.83
CA GLU A 100 -1.01 6.30 -12.85
C GLU A 100 -1.05 5.47 -14.15
N PRO A 101 -0.88 6.11 -15.32
CA PRO A 101 -0.75 5.40 -16.58
C PRO A 101 0.40 4.39 -16.54
N PRO A 102 0.26 3.22 -17.18
CA PRO A 102 1.28 2.17 -17.15
C PRO A 102 2.60 2.57 -17.83
N ALA A 103 2.62 3.66 -18.59
CA ALA A 103 3.86 4.22 -19.15
C ALA A 103 4.80 4.79 -18.08
N GLN A 104 4.25 5.20 -16.92
CA GLN A 104 5.02 5.72 -15.78
C GLN A 104 5.46 4.59 -14.84
N ALA A 105 5.14 3.34 -15.19
CA ALA A 105 5.58 2.18 -14.45
C ALA A 105 7.09 2.01 -14.54
N THR A 106 7.81 2.42 -13.50
CA THR A 106 9.22 2.06 -13.36
C THR A 106 9.30 0.53 -13.34
N LYS A 107 9.99 -0.04 -14.35
CA LYS A 107 10.24 -1.48 -14.39
C LYS A 107 10.89 -1.87 -13.08
N PHE A 108 10.37 -2.92 -12.45
CA PHE A 108 10.94 -3.49 -11.24
C PHE A 108 12.44 -3.72 -11.51
N ALA A 109 13.30 -2.93 -10.88
CA ALA A 109 14.75 -3.02 -11.03
C ALA A 109 15.27 -3.82 -9.82
N PRO A 110 15.49 -5.14 -9.94
CA PRO A 110 15.87 -5.98 -8.80
C PRO A 110 17.25 -5.63 -8.21
N ASN A 111 17.99 -4.71 -8.83
CA ASN A 111 19.32 -4.26 -8.39
C ASN A 111 19.44 -2.73 -8.39
N LEU A 112 18.58 -2.04 -7.66
CA LEU A 112 18.96 -0.70 -7.18
C LEU A 112 20.17 -0.88 -6.27
N LYS A 113 21.38 -0.73 -6.83
CA LYS A 113 22.57 -0.42 -6.03
C LYS A 113 22.14 0.77 -5.18
N SER A 114 22.18 0.61 -3.86
CA SER A 114 21.96 1.66 -2.88
C SER A 114 22.46 2.98 -3.46
N SER A 115 21.54 3.88 -3.80
CA SER A 115 21.84 5.24 -4.22
C SER A 115 22.33 5.98 -2.97
N GLY A 116 23.56 5.65 -2.62
CA GLY A 116 24.36 6.18 -1.56
C GLY A 116 25.78 6.08 -2.07
N GLN A 117 26.12 6.95 -3.02
CA GLN A 117 27.46 7.49 -3.00
C GLN A 117 27.57 8.19 -1.65
N MET A 118 28.03 7.45 -0.64
CA MET A 118 28.49 8.01 0.61
C MET A 118 29.75 8.79 0.22
N ILE A 119 29.57 10.07 -0.09
CA ILE A 119 30.66 11.04 -0.07
C ILE A 119 31.12 11.10 1.39
N PHE A 120 32.11 10.27 1.75
CA PHE A 120 32.94 10.58 2.90
C PHE A 120 33.78 11.77 2.46
N GLU A 121 33.39 12.95 2.91
CA GLU A 121 34.24 14.14 2.82
C GLU A 121 35.48 13.86 3.69
N ASN A 122 36.51 13.25 3.08
CA ASN A 122 37.84 13.22 3.67
C ASN A 122 38.51 14.56 3.37
N SER A 123 38.01 15.63 3.98
CA SER A 123 38.80 16.84 4.17
C SER A 123 39.74 16.59 5.33
N ILE A 124 40.96 16.14 5.02
CA ILE A 124 42.11 16.37 5.89
C ILE A 124 42.53 17.83 5.60
N PRO A 125 42.49 18.76 6.57
CA PRO A 125 43.06 20.08 6.35
C PRO A 125 44.57 19.92 6.09
N ALA A 126 45.08 20.72 5.14
CA ALA A 126 46.46 20.70 4.70
C ALA A 126 47.48 20.84 5.84
#